data_AF-A0AAC8W9T7-F1
#
_entry.id   AF-A0AAC8W9T7-F1
#
_cell.length_a   1.000
_cell.length_b   1.000
_cell.length_c   1.000
_cell.angle_alpha   90.00
_cell.angle_beta   90.00
_cell.angle_gamma   90.00
#
_symmetry.space_group_name_H-M   'P 1'
#
loop_
_entity.id
_entity.type
_entity.pdbx_description
1 polymer ?
#
loop_
_entity_poly.entity_id
_entity_poly.type
_entity_poly.pdbx_seq_one_letter_code
_entity_poly.pdbx_strand_id
1 'polypeptide(L)'
;MLENIMSWVTNGKVTPGTVLFILLIYSIFLWIKNKLNISRDRVNNSSARKMQIESYFKQQGGEDQREIYIAWVNLLINLEEVSKKYDDKAFKELKEKTTLYGSEQTVKILSSYSHYVYIHEGDNNEYTYMGIVYFAYIAASLKHDFTGYDVDPLVLIRLQFTDYDDLKDKFLECKRKIDWDIRWNWK
;
A
#
# COMPACT_ATOMS: atom_id res chain seq x y z
N MET A 1 9.50 -40.38 -24.44
CA MET A 1 10.10 -39.23 -25.15
C MET A 1 11.55 -39.52 -25.58
N LEU A 2 12.40 -40.02 -24.69
CA LEU A 2 13.80 -40.37 -24.99
C LEU A 2 13.97 -41.51 -26.02
N GLU A 3 13.10 -42.52 -26.02
CA GLU A 3 13.18 -43.66 -26.96
C GLU A 3 12.87 -43.27 -28.42
N ASN A 4 11.92 -42.34 -28.63
CA ASN A 4 11.61 -41.83 -29.98
C ASN A 4 12.78 -41.03 -30.58
N ILE A 5 13.52 -40.29 -29.74
CA ILE A 5 14.67 -39.49 -30.17
C ILE A 5 15.83 -40.41 -30.61
N MET A 6 16.08 -41.51 -29.88
CA MET A 6 17.06 -42.52 -30.27
C MET A 6 16.74 -43.18 -31.62
N SER A 7 15.46 -43.43 -31.92
CA SER A 7 15.03 -43.98 -33.21
C SER A 7 15.22 -43.00 -34.38
N TRP A 8 15.18 -41.69 -34.15
CA TRP A 8 15.34 -40.66 -35.19
C TRP A 8 16.81 -40.40 -35.54
N VAL A 9 17.71 -40.54 -34.55
CA VAL A 9 19.16 -40.44 -34.73
C VAL A 9 19.71 -41.66 -35.49
N THR A 10 19.24 -42.86 -35.15
CA THR A 10 19.68 -44.11 -35.78
C THR A 10 19.18 -44.25 -37.23
N ASN A 11 18.04 -43.64 -37.57
CA ASN A 11 17.49 -43.61 -38.94
C ASN A 11 18.06 -42.47 -39.81
N GLY A 12 19.06 -41.72 -39.35
CA GLY A 12 19.74 -40.66 -40.13
C GLY A 12 18.90 -39.40 -40.42
N LYS A 13 17.70 -39.29 -39.83
CA LYS A 13 16.78 -38.16 -40.09
C LYS A 13 17.16 -36.88 -39.35
N VAL A 14 18.01 -36.98 -38.32
CA VAL A 14 18.32 -35.89 -37.40
C VAL A 14 19.78 -36.01 -36.96
N THR A 15 20.58 -34.96 -37.15
CA THR A 15 22.00 -34.95 -36.74
C THR A 15 22.13 -34.88 -35.22
N PRO A 16 23.08 -35.58 -34.58
CA PRO A 16 23.27 -35.58 -33.12
C PRO A 16 23.38 -34.17 -32.51
N GLY A 17 23.94 -33.20 -33.24
CA GLY A 17 24.01 -31.81 -32.82
C GLY A 17 22.65 -31.14 -32.63
N THR A 18 21.64 -31.48 -33.43
CA THR A 18 20.28 -30.93 -33.27
C THR A 18 19.56 -31.50 -32.04
N VAL A 19 19.82 -32.76 -31.67
CA VAL A 19 19.30 -33.35 -30.43
C VAL A 19 19.90 -32.67 -29.20
N LEU A 20 21.22 -32.43 -29.21
CA LEU A 20 21.89 -31.67 -28.16
C LEU A 20 21.32 -30.26 -28.04
N PHE A 21 21.07 -29.59 -29.16
CA PHE A 21 20.50 -28.24 -29.15
C PHE A 21 19.09 -28.20 -28.55
N ILE A 22 18.23 -29.18 -28.89
CA ILE A 22 16.89 -29.31 -28.30
C ILE A 22 16.96 -29.55 -26.79
N LEU A 23 17.88 -30.42 -26.33
CA LEU A 23 18.09 -30.67 -24.90
C LEU A 23 18.58 -29.41 -24.17
N LEU A 24 19.42 -28.60 -24.82
CA LEU A 24 19.95 -27.35 -24.27
C LEU A 24 18.84 -26.29 -24.16
N ILE A 25 17.97 -26.16 -25.16
CA ILE A 25 16.79 -25.29 -25.09
C ILE A 25 15.84 -25.76 -23.97
N TYR A 26 15.62 -27.07 -23.86
CA TYR A 26 14.73 -27.63 -22.85
C TYR A 26 15.28 -27.41 -21.43
N SER A 27 16.59 -27.54 -21.22
CA SER A 27 17.21 -27.29 -19.92
C SER A 27 17.15 -25.80 -19.53
N ILE A 28 17.36 -24.88 -20.48
CA ILE A 28 17.19 -23.44 -20.29
C ILE A 28 15.73 -23.11 -19.92
N PHE A 29 14.76 -23.70 -20.62
CA PHE A 29 13.34 -23.52 -20.33
C PHE A 29 12.98 -23.97 -18.91
N LEU A 30 13.47 -25.14 -18.48
CA LEU A 30 13.26 -25.64 -17.11
C LEU A 30 13.89 -24.72 -16.06
N TRP A 31 15.10 -24.22 -16.32
CA TRP A 31 15.79 -23.30 -15.42
C TRP A 31 15.03 -21.97 -15.24
N ILE A 32 14.54 -21.38 -16.34
CA ILE A 32 13.71 -20.18 -16.32
C ILE A 32 12.40 -20.42 -15.54
N LYS A 33 11.70 -21.53 -15.83
CA LYS A 33 10.46 -21.88 -15.13
C LYS A 33 10.67 -22.06 -13.63
N ASN A 34 11.75 -22.72 -13.23
CA ASN A 34 12.08 -22.93 -11.81
C ASN A 34 12.39 -21.59 -11.10
N LYS A 35 13.19 -20.72 -11.73
CA LYS A 35 13.52 -19.40 -11.18
C LYS A 35 12.27 -18.52 -11.01
N LEU A 36 11.35 -18.56 -11.98
CA LEU A 36 10.06 -17.85 -11.91
C LEU A 36 9.16 -18.41 -10.80
N ASN A 37 9.11 -19.73 -10.63
CA ASN A 37 8.32 -20.36 -9.55
C ASN A 37 8.88 -19.98 -8.16
N ILE A 38 10.19 -20.06 -7.94
CA ILE A 38 10.82 -19.67 -6.66
C ILE A 38 10.58 -18.18 -6.34
N SER A 39 10.57 -17.32 -7.37
CA SER A 39 10.21 -15.91 -7.21
C SER A 39 8.75 -15.77 -6.76
N ARG A 40 7.82 -16.43 -7.46
CA ARG A 40 6.38 -16.40 -7.16
C ARG A 40 6.09 -16.97 -5.78
N ASP A 41 6.71 -18.08 -5.39
CA ASP A 41 6.50 -18.72 -4.10
C ASP A 41 7.02 -17.86 -2.94
N ARG A 42 8.12 -17.11 -3.13
CA ARG A 42 8.59 -16.13 -2.14
C ARG A 42 7.66 -14.93 -2.00
N VAL A 43 7.12 -14.43 -3.11
CA VAL A 43 6.12 -13.34 -3.09
C VAL A 43 4.83 -13.84 -2.43
N ASN A 44 4.36 -15.03 -2.78
CA ASN A 44 3.14 -15.61 -2.23
C ASN A 44 3.31 -15.95 -0.74
N ASN A 45 4.43 -16.55 -0.32
CA ASN A 45 4.68 -16.84 1.09
C ASN A 45 4.83 -15.57 1.93
N SER A 46 5.48 -14.53 1.40
CA SER A 46 5.57 -13.25 2.13
C SER A 46 4.21 -12.56 2.21
N SER A 47 3.41 -12.59 1.15
CA SER A 47 2.04 -12.08 1.15
C SER A 47 1.13 -12.86 2.10
N ALA A 48 1.16 -14.19 2.08
CA ALA A 48 0.38 -15.04 2.99
C ALA A 48 0.79 -14.81 4.45
N ARG A 49 2.10 -14.69 4.73
CA ARG A 49 2.61 -14.39 6.06
C ARG A 49 2.18 -13.00 6.54
N LYS A 50 2.25 -11.97 5.67
CA LYS A 50 1.74 -10.63 5.98
C LYS A 50 0.25 -10.67 6.32
N MET A 51 -0.54 -11.36 5.51
CA MET A 51 -1.99 -11.49 5.70
C MET A 51 -2.33 -12.23 7.02
N GLN A 52 -1.54 -13.24 7.40
CA GLN A 52 -1.68 -13.95 8.68
C GLN A 52 -1.34 -13.04 9.87
N ILE A 53 -0.25 -12.27 9.78
CA ILE A 53 0.16 -11.31 10.81
C ILE A 53 -0.90 -10.22 10.96
N GLU A 54 -1.38 -9.65 9.86
CA GLU A 54 -2.48 -8.68 9.87
C GLU A 54 -3.76 -9.26 10.45
N SER A 55 -4.13 -10.49 10.09
CA SER A 55 -5.33 -11.15 10.64
C SER A 55 -5.22 -11.38 12.16
N TYR A 56 -4.03 -11.74 12.64
CA TYR A 56 -3.74 -11.87 14.07
C TYR A 56 -3.91 -10.53 14.80
N PHE A 57 -3.33 -9.45 14.27
CA PHE A 57 -3.46 -8.11 14.85
C PHE A 57 -4.89 -7.55 14.74
N LYS A 58 -5.64 -7.87 13.68
CA LYS A 58 -7.06 -7.52 13.56
C LYS A 58 -7.92 -8.25 14.59
N GLN A 59 -7.65 -9.53 14.86
CA GLN A 59 -8.38 -10.29 15.89
C GLN A 59 -8.13 -9.75 17.30
N GLN A 60 -6.89 -9.35 17.61
CA GLN A 60 -6.51 -8.90 18.95
C GLN A 60 -6.73 -7.39 19.17
N GLY A 61 -6.64 -6.57 18.12
CA GLY A 61 -6.65 -5.11 18.17
C GLY A 61 -7.80 -4.46 17.38
N GLY A 62 -8.87 -5.19 17.06
CA GLY A 62 -9.99 -4.64 16.30
C GLY A 62 -10.70 -3.46 16.99
N GLU A 63 -10.71 -3.42 18.32
CA GLU A 63 -11.22 -2.28 19.08
C GLU A 63 -10.28 -1.08 18.98
N ASP A 64 -8.98 -1.27 19.14
CA ASP A 64 -7.97 -0.22 18.97
C ASP A 64 -7.97 0.35 17.54
N GLN A 65 -8.09 -0.52 16.52
CA GLN A 65 -8.20 -0.11 15.11
C GLN A 65 -9.45 0.73 14.87
N ARG A 66 -10.58 0.37 15.49
CA ARG A 66 -11.81 1.17 15.44
C ARG A 66 -11.61 2.51 16.13
N GLU A 67 -10.97 2.53 17.30
CA GLU A 67 -10.70 3.75 18.06
C GLU A 67 -9.84 4.74 17.26
N ILE A 68 -8.72 4.29 16.69
CA ILE A 68 -7.86 5.15 15.87
C ILE A 68 -8.56 5.59 14.59
N TYR A 69 -9.34 4.73 13.94
CA TYR A 69 -10.12 5.11 12.76
C TYR A 69 -11.09 6.24 13.08
N ILE A 70 -11.85 6.11 14.17
CA ILE A 70 -12.77 7.14 14.64
C ILE A 70 -12.02 8.43 14.98
N ALA A 71 -10.85 8.35 15.60
CA ALA A 71 -10.04 9.53 15.92
C ALA A 71 -9.59 10.29 14.65
N TRP A 72 -9.09 9.61 13.63
CA TRP A 72 -8.70 10.22 12.36
C TRP A 72 -9.88 10.76 11.56
N VAL A 73 -11.03 10.09 11.59
CA VAL A 73 -12.26 10.62 11.01
C VAL A 73 -12.68 11.89 11.75
N ASN A 74 -12.68 11.89 13.08
CA ASN A 74 -13.04 13.08 13.87
C ASN A 74 -12.10 14.26 13.58
N LEU A 75 -10.80 14.02 13.38
CA LEU A 75 -9.83 15.01 12.91
C LEU A 75 -10.23 15.62 11.56
N LEU A 76 -10.71 14.79 10.63
CA LEU A 76 -11.15 15.23 9.30
C LEU A 76 -12.47 16.01 9.34
N ILE A 77 -13.42 15.59 10.17
CA ILE A 77 -14.76 16.20 10.29
C ILE A 77 -14.67 17.55 11.02
N ASN A 78 -13.94 17.60 12.12
CA ASN A 78 -13.96 18.72 13.07
C ASN A 78 -12.62 19.47 13.10
N LEU A 79 -12.03 19.78 11.95
CA LEU A 79 -10.69 20.41 11.85
C LEU A 79 -10.54 21.64 12.75
N GLU A 80 -11.56 22.50 12.83
CA GLU A 80 -11.55 23.71 13.66
C GLU A 80 -11.63 23.41 15.17
N GLU A 81 -12.51 22.51 15.61
CA GLU A 81 -12.64 22.14 17.02
C GLU A 81 -11.47 21.29 17.50
N VAL A 82 -10.89 20.49 16.60
CA VAL A 82 -9.80 19.57 16.91
C VAL A 82 -8.49 20.30 17.15
N SER A 83 -8.24 21.43 16.49
CA SER A 83 -7.10 22.31 16.80
C SER A 83 -7.06 22.76 18.27
N LYS A 84 -8.20 22.73 18.98
CA LYS A 84 -8.33 23.05 20.41
C LYS A 84 -8.32 21.83 21.32
N LYS A 85 -8.66 20.65 20.79
CA LYS A 85 -8.87 19.41 21.55
C LYS A 85 -7.66 18.47 21.52
N TYR A 86 -6.88 18.51 20.45
CA TYR A 86 -5.64 17.75 20.34
C TYR A 86 -4.48 18.68 20.62
N ASP A 87 -3.96 18.60 21.85
CA ASP A 87 -2.63 19.14 22.13
C ASP A 87 -1.55 18.26 21.48
N ASP A 88 -0.30 18.72 21.49
CA ASP A 88 0.83 18.00 20.92
C ASP A 88 0.95 16.57 21.48
N LYS A 89 0.54 16.36 22.73
CA LYS A 89 0.58 15.07 23.40
C LYS A 89 -0.47 14.12 22.83
N ALA A 90 -1.73 14.53 22.74
CA ALA A 90 -2.81 13.72 22.18
C ALA A 90 -2.55 13.37 20.71
N PHE A 91 -1.99 14.31 19.93
CA PHE A 91 -1.64 14.03 18.55
C PHE A 91 -0.47 13.04 18.44
N LYS A 92 0.54 13.16 19.32
CA LYS A 92 1.64 12.19 19.40
C LYS A 92 1.14 10.79 19.77
N GLU A 93 0.26 10.68 20.76
CA GLU A 93 -0.36 9.40 21.14
C GLU A 93 -1.16 8.78 19.99
N LEU A 94 -1.89 9.59 19.22
CA LEU A 94 -2.60 9.10 18.04
C LEU A 94 -1.62 8.57 16.97
N LYS A 95 -0.49 9.26 16.72
CA LYS A 95 0.54 8.78 15.79
C LYS A 95 1.16 7.46 16.28
N GLU A 96 1.43 7.34 17.57
CA GLU A 96 1.96 6.12 18.19
C GLU A 96 0.99 4.94 18.03
N LYS A 97 -0.30 5.11 18.40
CA LYS A 97 -1.33 4.07 18.22
C LYS A 97 -1.50 3.70 16.74
N THR A 98 -1.50 4.68 15.85
CA THR A 98 -1.61 4.43 14.40
C THR A 98 -0.43 3.64 13.85
N THR A 99 0.78 3.87 14.40
CA THR A 99 1.97 3.09 14.04
C THR A 99 1.90 1.65 14.56
N LEU A 100 1.30 1.44 15.73
CA LEU A 100 1.17 0.13 16.35
C LEU A 100 0.12 -0.76 15.68
N TYR A 101 -1.02 -0.18 15.32
CA TYR A 101 -2.21 -0.94 14.89
C TYR A 101 -2.57 -0.80 13.40
N GLY A 102 -2.00 0.19 12.69
CA GLY A 102 -2.20 0.36 11.26
C GLY A 102 -1.40 -0.65 10.42
N SER A 103 -1.86 -0.92 9.21
CA SER A 103 -1.10 -1.72 8.25
C SER A 103 0.18 -1.00 7.78
N GLU A 104 1.07 -1.74 7.11
CA GLU A 104 2.26 -1.18 6.47
C GLU A 104 1.92 0.03 5.58
N GLN A 105 0.78 -0.04 4.87
CA GLN A 105 0.31 1.03 4.02
C GLN A 105 -0.09 2.27 4.83
N THR A 106 -0.85 2.09 5.91
CA THR A 106 -1.25 3.19 6.81
C THR A 106 -0.02 3.87 7.43
N VAL A 107 0.97 3.10 7.86
CA VAL A 107 2.21 3.64 8.45
C VAL A 107 3.02 4.44 7.43
N LYS A 108 3.09 4.00 6.16
CA LYS A 108 3.74 4.77 5.08
C LYS A 108 3.06 6.13 4.87
N ILE A 109 1.74 6.14 4.80
CA ILE A 109 0.96 7.38 4.65
C ILE A 109 1.21 8.32 5.84
N LEU A 110 1.17 7.79 7.07
CA LEU A 110 1.43 8.59 8.27
C LEU A 110 2.85 9.17 8.31
N SER A 111 3.83 8.40 7.84
CA SER A 111 5.22 8.81 7.74
C SER A 111 5.39 9.94 6.71
N SER A 112 4.79 9.79 5.52
CA SER A 112 4.73 10.82 4.48
C SER A 112 4.09 12.12 4.99
N TYR A 113 2.96 12.02 5.70
CA TYR A 113 2.33 13.16 6.35
C TYR A 113 3.27 13.84 7.37
N SER A 114 3.89 13.05 8.26
CA SER A 114 4.78 13.58 9.28
C SER A 114 5.99 14.27 8.67
N HIS A 115 6.58 13.68 7.62
CA HIS A 115 7.65 14.30 6.86
C HIS A 115 7.19 15.62 6.24
N TYR A 116 6.06 15.63 5.55
CA TYR A 116 5.48 16.82 4.92
C TYR A 116 5.27 17.97 5.93
N VAL A 117 4.81 17.66 7.15
CA VAL A 117 4.67 18.68 8.21
C VAL A 117 6.02 19.23 8.65
N TYR A 118 7.03 18.37 8.84
CA TYR A 118 8.35 18.82 9.28
C TYR A 118 9.08 19.69 8.24
N ILE A 119 9.00 19.35 6.95
CA ILE A 119 9.70 20.11 5.91
C ILE A 119 9.03 21.45 5.58
N HIS A 120 7.83 21.68 6.09
CA HIS A 120 7.07 22.88 5.77
C HIS A 120 6.47 23.60 6.98
N GLU A 121 7.14 23.48 8.12
CA GLU A 121 6.81 24.24 9.31
C GLU A 121 6.90 25.75 9.03
N GLY A 122 5.79 26.49 9.24
CA GLY A 122 5.74 27.96 9.17
C GLY A 122 5.13 28.57 7.90
N ASP A 123 4.60 27.77 6.99
CA ASP A 123 3.93 28.23 5.76
C ASP A 123 2.42 27.86 5.85
N ASN A 124 1.48 28.69 5.36
CA ASN A 124 0.11 28.71 5.92
C ASN A 124 -1.05 28.23 5.03
N ASN A 125 -1.07 28.45 3.71
CA ASN A 125 -2.30 28.20 2.91
C ASN A 125 -2.33 26.88 2.13
N GLU A 126 -1.21 26.42 1.56
CA GLU A 126 -1.17 25.13 0.83
C GLU A 126 -1.18 23.92 1.80
N TYR A 127 -0.69 24.14 3.03
CA TYR A 127 -0.58 23.14 4.10
C TYR A 127 -1.92 22.67 4.61
N THR A 128 -2.90 23.56 4.68
CA THR A 128 -4.23 23.21 5.18
C THR A 128 -4.88 22.18 4.26
N TYR A 129 -4.86 22.40 2.94
CA TYR A 129 -5.45 21.45 1.99
C TYR A 129 -4.69 20.13 1.93
N MET A 130 -3.36 20.17 1.93
CA MET A 130 -2.56 18.95 1.93
C MET A 130 -2.77 18.12 3.20
N GLY A 131 -2.82 18.78 4.36
CA GLY A 131 -3.11 18.14 5.65
C GLY A 131 -4.47 17.44 5.67
N ILE A 132 -5.50 18.11 5.16
CA ILE A 132 -6.86 17.54 5.01
C ILE A 132 -6.82 16.27 4.15
N VAL A 133 -6.13 16.32 3.00
CA VAL A 133 -6.05 15.15 2.11
C VAL A 133 -5.26 14.03 2.77
N TYR A 134 -4.16 14.32 3.48
CA TYR A 134 -3.45 13.31 4.26
C TYR A 134 -4.33 12.65 5.32
N PHE A 135 -5.13 13.42 6.07
CA PHE A 135 -6.05 12.88 7.07
C PHE A 135 -7.08 11.96 6.41
N ALA A 136 -7.61 12.33 5.24
CA ALA A 136 -8.50 11.49 4.47
C ALA A 136 -7.83 10.19 3.98
N TYR A 137 -6.57 10.25 3.55
CA TYR A 137 -5.80 9.05 3.18
C TYR A 137 -5.57 8.12 4.37
N ILE A 138 -5.19 8.66 5.53
CA ILE A 138 -4.99 7.87 6.74
C ILE A 138 -6.31 7.23 7.17
N ALA A 139 -7.41 7.99 7.19
CA ALA A 139 -8.75 7.47 7.53
C ALA A 139 -9.23 6.40 6.53
N ALA A 140 -9.00 6.59 5.23
CA ALA A 140 -9.34 5.60 4.20
C ALA A 140 -8.54 4.31 4.37
N SER A 141 -7.24 4.41 4.61
CA SER A 141 -6.35 3.25 4.85
C SER A 141 -6.75 2.50 6.13
N LEU A 142 -7.04 3.22 7.21
CA LEU A 142 -7.54 2.63 8.46
C LEU A 142 -8.90 1.97 8.31
N LYS A 143 -9.79 2.50 7.46
CA LYS A 143 -11.06 1.85 7.13
C LYS A 143 -10.83 0.50 6.45
N HIS A 144 -9.87 0.42 5.52
CA HIS A 144 -9.45 -0.85 4.93
C HIS A 144 -8.85 -1.78 5.99
N ASP A 145 -8.00 -1.26 6.87
CA ASP A 145 -7.40 -2.05 7.96
C ASP A 145 -8.48 -2.67 8.85
N PHE A 146 -9.50 -1.90 9.24
CA PHE A 146 -10.57 -2.37 10.12
C PHE A 146 -11.62 -3.24 9.40
N THR A 147 -12.03 -2.87 8.19
CA THR A 147 -13.21 -3.45 7.52
C THR A 147 -12.90 -4.26 6.26
N GLY A 148 -11.72 -4.08 5.67
CA GLY A 148 -11.35 -4.61 4.35
C GLY A 148 -11.94 -3.85 3.16
N TYR A 149 -12.70 -2.76 3.39
CA TYR A 149 -13.27 -1.96 2.32
C TYR A 149 -12.42 -0.74 1.99
N ASP A 150 -12.10 -0.61 0.71
CA ASP A 150 -11.46 0.58 0.16
C ASP A 150 -12.46 1.73 -0.03
N VAL A 151 -12.03 2.95 0.30
CA VAL A 151 -12.77 4.18 0.04
C VAL A 151 -11.82 5.23 -0.51
N ASP A 152 -12.25 5.94 -1.55
CA ASP A 152 -11.47 7.06 -2.08
C ASP A 152 -11.39 8.19 -1.02
N PRO A 153 -10.18 8.68 -0.67
CA PRO A 153 -10.01 9.79 0.27
C PRO A 153 -10.85 11.03 -0.09
N LEU A 154 -11.03 11.34 -1.37
CA LEU A 154 -11.85 12.48 -1.80
C LEU A 154 -13.33 12.29 -1.49
N VAL A 155 -13.83 11.05 -1.42
CA VAL A 155 -15.21 10.77 -0.99
C VAL A 155 -15.37 11.12 0.49
N LEU A 156 -14.36 10.84 1.32
CA LEU A 156 -14.38 11.22 2.74
C LEU A 156 -14.38 12.74 2.91
N ILE A 157 -13.59 13.46 2.10
CA ILE A 157 -13.57 14.93 2.09
C ILE A 157 -14.92 15.47 1.62
N ARG A 158 -15.50 14.93 0.55
CA ARG A 158 -16.80 15.37 0.02
C ARG A 158 -17.94 15.23 1.03
N LEU A 159 -17.84 14.28 1.98
CA LEU A 159 -18.82 14.17 3.06
C LEU A 159 -18.78 15.35 4.04
N GLN A 160 -17.67 16.09 4.10
CA GLN A 160 -17.45 17.15 5.11
C GLN A 160 -17.58 18.56 4.54
N PHE A 161 -17.08 18.79 3.33
CA PHE A 161 -17.03 20.13 2.75
C PHE A 161 -18.28 20.41 1.91
N THR A 162 -19.08 21.38 2.33
CA THR A 162 -20.25 21.86 1.58
C THR A 162 -19.86 22.57 0.28
N ASP A 163 -18.67 23.19 0.28
CA ASP A 163 -18.01 23.88 -0.83
C ASP A 163 -17.02 22.96 -1.58
N TYR A 164 -17.18 21.64 -1.47
CA TYR A 164 -16.28 20.67 -2.09
C TYR A 164 -16.08 20.91 -3.59
N ASP A 165 -17.15 21.24 -4.33
CA ASP A 165 -17.06 21.42 -5.78
C ASP A 165 -16.17 22.60 -6.18
N ASP A 166 -16.10 23.66 -5.36
CA ASP A 166 -15.24 24.83 -5.59
C ASP A 166 -13.76 24.54 -5.26
N LEU A 167 -13.52 23.64 -4.30
CA LEU A 167 -12.17 23.26 -3.84
C LEU A 167 -11.64 21.98 -4.49
N LYS A 168 -12.46 21.31 -5.30
CA LYS A 168 -12.20 19.98 -5.85
C LYS A 168 -10.87 19.88 -6.57
N ASP A 169 -10.53 20.88 -7.39
CA ASP A 169 -9.29 20.87 -8.18
C ASP A 169 -8.05 20.92 -7.29
N LYS A 170 -8.10 21.69 -6.19
CA LYS A 170 -7.02 21.74 -5.19
C LYS A 170 -6.87 20.38 -4.49
N PHE A 171 -7.98 19.78 -4.07
CA PHE A 171 -7.94 18.45 -3.44
C PHE A 171 -7.44 17.38 -4.40
N LEU A 172 -7.79 17.44 -5.67
CA LEU A 172 -7.31 16.52 -6.70
C LEU A 172 -5.81 16.68 -6.96
N GLU A 173 -5.30 17.92 -6.93
CA GLU A 173 -3.87 18.19 -7.03
C GLU A 173 -3.11 17.62 -5.83
N CYS A 174 -3.57 17.88 -4.60
CA CYS A 174 -3.01 17.30 -3.38
C CYS A 174 -3.03 15.77 -3.43
N LYS A 175 -4.16 15.18 -3.85
CA LYS A 175 -4.29 13.72 -4.05
C LYS A 175 -3.20 13.18 -4.98
N ARG A 176 -2.98 13.84 -6.13
CA ARG A 176 -1.93 13.43 -7.08
C ARG A 176 -0.53 13.51 -6.48
N LYS A 177 -0.22 14.56 -5.72
CA LYS A 177 1.08 14.73 -5.04
C LYS A 177 1.30 13.59 -4.04
N ILE A 178 0.30 13.27 -3.22
CA ILE A 178 0.35 12.19 -2.23
C ILE A 178 0.46 10.81 -2.89
N ASP A 179 -0.35 10.54 -3.93
CA ASP A 179 -0.28 9.28 -4.69
C ASP A 179 1.10 9.05 -5.30
N TRP A 180 1.77 10.12 -5.75
CA TRP A 180 3.12 10.05 -6.28
C TRP A 180 4.14 9.74 -5.17
N ASP A 181 4.06 10.44 -4.04
CA ASP A 181 4.93 10.26 -2.89
C ASP A 181 4.87 8.81 -2.36
N ILE A 182 3.65 8.32 -2.08
CA ILE A 182 3.43 6.96 -1.57
C ILE A 182 3.97 5.90 -2.54
N ARG A 183 3.80 6.12 -3.85
CA ARG A 183 4.18 5.14 -4.88
C ARG A 183 5.68 5.07 -5.13
N TRP A 184 6.40 6.17 -4.98
CA TRP A 184 7.79 6.28 -5.42
C TRP A 184 8.80 6.44 -4.29
N ASN A 185 8.43 7.02 -3.15
CA ASN A 185 9.37 7.16 -2.01
C ASN A 185 9.52 5.87 -1.17
N TRP A 186 8.64 4.89 -1.36
CA TRP A 186 8.61 3.65 -0.57
C TRP A 186 8.84 2.36 -1.38
N LYS A 187 9.40 2.47 -2.58
CA LYS A 187 9.81 1.35 -3.45
C LYS A 187 11.29 1.05 -3.32
#